data_AF-A0A817Q0I1-F1
#
_entry.id   AF-A0A817Q0I1-F1
#
_cell.length_a   1.000
_cell.length_b   1.000
_cell.length_c   1.000
_cell.angle_alpha   90.00
_cell.angle_beta   90.00
_cell.angle_gamma   90.00
#
_symmetry.space_group_name_H-M   'P 1'
#
loop_
_entity.id
_entity.type
_entity.pdbx_description
1 polymer ?
#
loop_
_entity_poly.entity_id
_entity_poly.type
_entity_poly.pdbx_seq_one_letter_code
_entity_poly.pdbx_strand_id
1 'polypeptide(L)'
;MSSGQQEYIQKGIKSAEQATAEDKAHNYEAAAQHYMTAADWLFQAMKYGAMNPQMKQTIRPKIESYVKRADEIKELLKKGPTKKKAVADTSTGRGNSNDNKGDDDDNGDPDRKRMVEHFEEAIVTDSNITFEDVIGLDQAKEALKEAVILPVKFPQLFQGKRKPWSGILLYGPPGTGKSYLAKAIATECKSTFISISSSDLLSIWFGEAEKSIKVVFELARERQPCIVFIDEIDALCGQRNYTESESSRRVKTEFLVQMQGVGTDNAGVLVLAATNIPWALDTAIRRRFEKRIYIPLPGVNQRAAMFKTHVGTNTFHMIKEHEWMQLAQKSEHYSGADIGVVCREALLRPIRRLGSATHFKRVQNPKPYGPRELWVACSPGDPDAQSLTLDTIEPDELCEPPVTMVTFFKMALRKTVRIG
;
A
#
# COMPACT_ATOMS: atom_id res chain seq x y z
N MET A 1 32.54 19.56 9.96
CA MET A 1 31.88 18.57 9.10
C MET A 1 32.12 17.20 9.73
N SER A 2 31.09 16.39 9.96
CA SER A 2 31.28 15.05 10.55
C SER A 2 31.97 14.15 9.52
N SER A 3 32.86 13.26 9.94
CA SER A 3 33.67 12.38 9.07
C SER A 3 32.84 11.58 8.06
N GLY A 4 31.64 11.11 8.44
CA GLY A 4 30.74 10.38 7.53
C GLY A 4 30.11 11.26 6.43
N GLN A 5 30.05 12.58 6.60
CA GLN A 5 29.43 13.49 5.61
C GLN A 5 30.33 13.71 4.39
N GLN A 6 31.63 13.87 4.64
CA GLN A 6 32.62 13.96 3.56
C GLN A 6 32.67 12.66 2.77
N GLU A 7 32.47 11.52 3.42
CA GLU A 7 32.45 10.21 2.79
C GLU A 7 31.31 10.07 1.78
N TYR A 8 30.08 10.49 2.11
CA TYR A 8 28.94 10.42 1.18
C TYR A 8 29.10 11.37 -0.02
N ILE A 9 29.62 12.58 0.22
CA ILE A 9 29.87 13.55 -0.86
C ILE A 9 30.97 13.03 -1.80
N GLN A 10 32.07 12.47 -1.25
CA GLN A 10 33.14 11.87 -2.05
C GLN A 10 32.66 10.66 -2.86
N LYS A 11 31.82 9.80 -2.28
CA LYS A 11 31.18 8.67 -3.00
C LYS A 11 30.28 9.16 -4.13
N GLY A 12 29.50 10.22 -3.90
CA GLY A 12 28.66 10.84 -4.91
C GLY A 12 29.46 11.44 -6.07
N ILE A 13 30.55 12.18 -5.77
CA ILE A 13 31.43 12.77 -6.80
C ILE A 13 32.13 11.68 -7.62
N LYS A 14 32.68 10.64 -6.97
CA LYS A 14 33.33 9.53 -7.67
C LYS A 14 32.37 8.78 -8.60
N SER A 15 31.12 8.58 -8.16
CA SER A 15 30.09 7.93 -8.97
C SER A 15 29.67 8.81 -10.16
N ALA A 16 29.63 10.14 -9.98
CA ALA A 16 29.34 11.08 -11.07
C ALA A 16 30.48 11.13 -12.10
N GLU A 17 31.75 11.08 -11.68
CA GLU A 17 32.89 10.99 -12.58
C GLU A 17 32.85 9.71 -13.42
N GLN A 18 32.53 8.58 -12.80
CA GLN A 18 32.32 7.30 -13.50
C GLN A 18 31.17 7.39 -14.51
N ALA A 19 30.03 7.96 -14.12
CA ALA A 19 28.88 8.16 -15.01
C ALA A 19 29.26 8.99 -16.24
N THR A 20 30.01 10.09 -16.07
CA THR A 20 30.44 10.93 -17.19
C THR A 20 31.46 10.25 -18.10
N ALA A 21 32.31 9.37 -17.56
CA ALA A 21 33.26 8.59 -18.36
C ALA A 21 32.54 7.55 -19.22
N GLU A 22 31.52 6.90 -18.67
CA GLU A 22 30.71 5.90 -19.38
C GLU A 22 29.76 6.51 -20.40
N ASP A 23 29.19 7.69 -20.10
CA ASP A 23 28.37 8.47 -21.04
C ASP A 23 29.21 8.89 -22.27
N LYS A 24 30.47 9.30 -22.05
CA LYS A 24 31.44 9.56 -23.14
C LYS A 24 31.85 8.30 -23.89
N ALA A 25 31.90 7.15 -23.22
CA ALA A 25 32.21 5.86 -23.83
C ALA A 25 31.01 5.22 -24.55
N HIS A 26 29.86 5.92 -24.62
CA HIS A 26 28.60 5.42 -25.19
C HIS A 26 28.04 4.16 -24.49
N ASN A 27 28.47 3.89 -23.25
CA ASN A 27 27.92 2.82 -22.44
C ASN A 27 26.72 3.35 -21.64
N TYR A 28 25.62 3.56 -22.35
CA TYR A 28 24.43 4.26 -21.85
C TYR A 28 23.73 3.53 -20.69
N GLU A 29 23.73 2.20 -20.67
CA GLU A 29 23.10 1.42 -19.61
C GLU A 29 23.83 1.59 -18.26
N ALA A 30 25.16 1.47 -18.28
CA ALA A 30 25.99 1.68 -17.10
C ALA A 30 25.97 3.17 -16.67
N ALA A 31 26.06 4.10 -17.62
CA ALA A 31 26.02 5.53 -17.33
C ALA A 31 24.75 5.96 -16.58
N ALA A 32 23.57 5.45 -16.99
CA ALA A 32 22.30 5.75 -16.32
C ALA A 32 22.27 5.22 -14.87
N GLN A 33 22.82 4.04 -14.62
CA GLN A 33 22.93 3.46 -13.27
C GLN A 33 23.88 4.28 -12.39
N HIS A 34 25.02 4.69 -12.92
CA HIS A 34 26.00 5.50 -12.19
C HIS A 34 25.50 6.93 -11.91
N TYR A 35 24.74 7.55 -12.82
CA TYR A 35 24.08 8.85 -12.56
C TYR A 35 23.02 8.76 -11.44
N MET A 36 22.19 7.72 -11.41
CA MET A 36 21.22 7.52 -10.33
C MET A 36 21.93 7.23 -8.99
N THR A 37 22.97 6.40 -9.00
CA THR A 37 23.77 6.11 -7.80
C THR A 37 24.46 7.37 -7.25
N ALA A 38 24.95 8.25 -8.13
CA ALA A 38 25.52 9.54 -7.73
C ALA A 38 24.48 10.47 -7.10
N ALA A 39 23.27 10.52 -7.67
CA ALA A 39 22.14 11.28 -7.13
C ALA A 39 21.73 10.78 -5.74
N ASP A 40 21.65 9.47 -5.55
CA ASP A 40 21.30 8.85 -4.26
C ASP A 40 22.32 9.15 -3.16
N TRP A 41 23.62 9.07 -3.45
CA TRP A 41 24.67 9.41 -2.48
C TRP A 41 24.62 10.89 -2.07
N LEU A 42 24.40 11.78 -3.03
CA LEU A 42 24.26 13.22 -2.78
C LEU A 42 22.96 13.55 -2.02
N PHE A 43 21.88 12.83 -2.29
CA PHE A 43 20.61 12.95 -1.57
C PHE A 43 20.74 12.47 -0.11
N GLN A 44 21.40 11.34 0.11
CA GLN A 44 21.70 10.85 1.46
C GLN A 44 22.58 11.82 2.24
N ALA A 45 23.56 12.47 1.57
CA ALA A 45 24.38 13.53 2.18
C ALA A 45 23.53 14.75 2.60
N MET A 46 22.47 15.09 1.86
CA MET A 46 21.53 16.16 2.22
C MET A 46 20.58 15.77 3.36
N LYS A 47 20.15 14.51 3.43
CA LYS A 47 19.17 14.00 4.39
C LYS A 47 19.78 13.77 5.78
N TYR A 48 20.95 13.16 5.84
CA TYR A 48 21.61 12.78 7.10
C TYR A 48 22.73 13.75 7.53
N GLY A 49 23.04 14.75 6.70
CA GLY A 49 24.03 15.77 6.99
C GLY A 49 23.41 17.10 7.44
N ALA A 50 23.88 17.63 8.57
CA ALA A 50 23.69 19.05 8.91
C ALA A 50 24.52 19.92 7.94
N MET A 51 24.03 20.08 6.71
CA MET A 51 24.67 20.89 5.67
C MET A 51 24.35 22.38 5.83
N ASN A 52 25.37 23.23 5.61
CA ASN A 52 25.19 24.67 5.51
C ASN A 52 24.22 25.01 4.36
N PRO A 53 23.33 26.01 4.51
CA PRO A 53 22.34 26.39 3.50
C PRO A 53 22.93 26.65 2.10
N GLN A 54 24.12 27.23 2.04
CA GLN A 54 24.84 27.50 0.78
C GLN A 54 25.25 26.22 0.05
N MET A 55 25.71 25.18 0.76
CA MET A 55 26.11 23.92 0.14
C MET A 55 24.89 23.15 -0.40
N LYS A 56 23.75 23.23 0.29
CA LYS A 56 22.49 22.65 -0.20
C LYS A 56 22.06 23.30 -1.51
N GLN A 57 22.24 24.61 -1.66
CA GLN A 57 21.95 25.33 -2.90
C GLN A 57 22.89 24.93 -4.06
N THR A 58 24.11 24.48 -3.79
CA THR A 58 25.04 24.01 -4.84
C THR A 58 24.82 22.54 -5.22
N ILE A 59 24.44 21.69 -4.27
CA ILE A 59 24.28 20.24 -4.50
C ILE A 59 22.92 19.90 -5.13
N ARG A 60 21.85 20.61 -4.74
CA ARG A 60 20.50 20.41 -5.28
C ARG A 60 20.42 20.47 -6.82
N PRO A 61 20.94 21.51 -7.51
CA PRO A 61 20.88 21.56 -8.98
C PRO A 61 21.72 20.45 -9.64
N LYS A 62 22.76 19.94 -8.97
CA LYS A 62 23.55 18.81 -9.48
C LYS A 62 22.77 17.50 -9.45
N ILE A 63 22.03 17.25 -8.38
CA ILE A 63 21.13 16.08 -8.27
C ILE A 63 20.09 16.14 -9.40
N GLU A 64 19.45 17.30 -9.59
CA GLU A 64 18.47 17.51 -10.66
C GLU A 64 19.09 17.27 -12.06
N SER A 65 20.33 17.73 -12.28
CA SER A 65 21.04 17.50 -13.55
C SER A 65 21.37 16.01 -13.80
N TYR A 66 21.72 15.25 -12.76
CA TYR A 66 22.06 13.84 -12.89
C TYR A 66 20.82 12.97 -13.13
N VAL A 67 19.72 13.26 -12.43
CA VAL A 67 18.44 12.58 -12.65
C VAL A 67 17.93 12.86 -14.07
N LYS A 68 17.93 14.13 -14.48
CA LYS A 68 17.51 14.52 -15.83
C LYS A 68 18.35 13.82 -16.91
N ARG A 69 19.67 13.76 -16.74
CA ARG A 69 20.56 13.08 -17.68
C ARG A 69 20.32 11.57 -17.71
N ALA A 70 20.09 10.94 -16.56
CA ALA A 70 19.75 9.51 -16.48
C ALA A 70 18.43 9.20 -17.21
N ASP A 71 17.44 10.08 -17.13
CA ASP A 71 16.17 9.93 -17.83
C ASP A 71 16.30 10.13 -19.34
N GLU A 72 17.09 11.13 -19.79
CA GLU A 72 17.44 11.31 -21.20
C GLU A 72 18.11 10.04 -21.77
N ILE A 73 19.04 9.44 -21.03
CA ILE A 73 19.72 8.21 -21.45
C ILE A 73 18.76 7.02 -21.49
N LYS A 74 17.84 6.90 -20.54
CA LYS A 74 16.79 5.87 -20.55
C LYS A 74 15.84 6.05 -21.74
N GLU A 75 15.50 7.27 -22.11
CA GLU A 75 14.72 7.54 -23.32
C GLU A 75 15.48 7.16 -24.60
N LEU A 76 16.79 7.43 -24.65
CA LEU A 76 17.65 7.00 -25.76
C LEU A 76 17.77 5.48 -25.86
N LEU A 77 17.78 4.76 -24.74
CA LEU A 77 17.77 3.29 -24.72
C LEU A 77 16.41 2.71 -25.15
N LYS A 78 15.30 3.37 -24.81
CA LYS A 78 13.95 3.00 -25.27
C LYS A 78 13.77 3.23 -26.78
N LYS A 79 14.41 4.27 -27.33
CA LYS A 79 14.43 4.60 -28.76
C LYS A 79 15.69 3.99 -29.41
N GLY A 80 15.69 2.68 -29.68
CA GLY A 80 16.78 1.99 -30.39
C GLY A 80 17.26 2.71 -31.68
N PRO A 81 18.44 2.38 -32.23
CA PRO A 81 19.23 3.29 -33.07
C PRO A 81 18.54 3.62 -34.40
N THR A 82 17.84 4.75 -34.46
CA THR A 82 17.36 5.33 -35.72
C THR A 82 18.40 6.29 -36.30
N LYS A 83 18.83 5.97 -37.52
CA LYS A 83 19.71 6.77 -38.39
C LYS A 83 19.43 8.27 -38.33
N LYS A 84 20.51 9.05 -38.24
CA LYS A 84 20.56 10.50 -38.52
C LYS A 84 19.71 10.84 -39.75
N LYS A 85 18.73 11.74 -39.60
CA LYS A 85 18.25 12.57 -40.71
C LYS A 85 18.70 14.01 -40.50
N ALA A 86 19.16 14.55 -41.61
CA ALA A 86 19.90 15.78 -41.76
C ALA A 86 19.08 17.02 -41.37
N VAL A 87 19.83 18.01 -40.89
CA VAL A 87 19.47 19.42 -40.77
C VAL A 87 19.07 19.94 -42.15
N ALA A 88 17.89 20.56 -42.24
CA ALA A 88 17.54 21.48 -43.31
C ALA A 88 17.07 22.78 -42.66
N ASP A 89 17.92 23.78 -42.87
CA ASP A 89 17.79 25.18 -42.53
C ASP A 89 16.71 25.82 -43.42
N THR A 90 15.82 26.63 -42.85
CA THR A 90 15.13 27.69 -43.60
C THR A 90 14.60 28.76 -42.65
N SER A 91 15.37 29.84 -42.66
CA SER A 91 15.11 31.21 -42.27
C SER A 91 13.68 31.77 -42.36
N THR A 92 13.49 32.78 -41.49
CA THR A 92 12.70 34.03 -41.61
C THR A 92 11.21 34.07 -41.28
N GLY A 93 10.87 34.95 -40.32
CA GLY A 93 9.51 35.47 -40.14
C GLY A 93 9.30 36.21 -38.83
N ARG A 94 9.80 37.46 -38.71
CA ARG A 94 9.38 38.42 -37.67
C ARG A 94 7.93 38.83 -37.95
N GLY A 95 7.04 38.69 -36.96
CA GLY A 95 5.68 39.22 -37.01
C GLY A 95 5.16 39.47 -35.60
N ASN A 96 5.04 40.75 -35.24
CA ASN A 96 4.52 41.24 -33.97
C ASN A 96 3.00 41.39 -34.09
N SER A 97 2.19 40.91 -33.13
CA SER A 97 0.81 41.37 -32.87
C SER A 97 0.32 40.88 -31.50
N ASN A 98 -0.08 41.84 -30.67
CA ASN A 98 -0.99 41.66 -29.54
C ASN A 98 -2.27 40.94 -30.01
N ASP A 99 -2.84 40.06 -29.18
CA ASP A 99 -4.19 40.25 -28.67
C ASP A 99 -4.57 39.22 -27.59
N ASN A 100 -5.53 39.64 -26.78
CA ASN A 100 -5.94 39.16 -25.48
C ASN A 100 -7.02 38.06 -25.58
N LYS A 101 -7.12 37.22 -24.52
CA LYS A 101 -8.21 36.28 -24.14
C LYS A 101 -8.21 34.84 -24.68
N GLY A 102 -8.25 33.90 -23.72
CA GLY A 102 -8.74 32.53 -23.86
C GLY A 102 -7.99 31.58 -22.93
N ASP A 103 -8.44 31.45 -21.67
CA ASP A 103 -8.21 30.24 -20.87
C ASP A 103 -8.78 29.03 -21.63
N ASP A 104 -8.23 27.84 -21.35
CA ASP A 104 -8.57 26.51 -21.87
C ASP A 104 -7.82 26.05 -23.13
N ASP A 105 -6.55 25.67 -22.96
CA ASP A 105 -6.01 24.46 -23.62
C ASP A 105 -4.73 23.95 -22.93
N ASP A 106 -4.86 23.48 -21.67
CA ASP A 106 -3.78 22.75 -20.97
C ASP A 106 -3.88 21.23 -21.19
N ASN A 107 -4.10 20.83 -22.45
CA ASN A 107 -4.16 19.43 -22.84
C ASN A 107 -2.77 18.85 -23.18
N GLY A 108 -1.70 19.55 -22.76
CA GLY A 108 -0.32 19.29 -23.15
C GLY A 108 0.68 19.22 -22.01
N ASP A 109 0.27 19.34 -20.74
CA ASP A 109 1.21 19.19 -19.61
C ASP A 109 1.68 17.71 -19.52
N PRO A 110 2.96 17.41 -19.83
CA PRO A 110 3.49 16.05 -19.72
C PRO A 110 3.38 15.51 -18.29
N ASP A 111 3.35 16.38 -17.28
CA ASP A 111 3.23 15.97 -15.88
C ASP A 111 1.80 15.54 -15.56
N ARG A 112 0.77 16.24 -16.07
CA ARG A 112 -0.63 15.80 -15.97
C ARG A 112 -0.84 14.41 -16.59
N LYS A 113 -0.29 14.18 -17.78
CA LYS A 113 -0.43 12.88 -18.46
C LYS A 113 0.20 11.73 -17.64
N ARG A 114 1.37 11.97 -17.07
CA ARG A 114 2.04 11.00 -16.16
C ARG A 114 1.21 10.75 -14.90
N MET A 115 0.57 11.77 -14.35
CA MET A 115 -0.32 11.61 -13.19
C MET A 115 -1.54 10.75 -13.53
N VAL A 116 -2.19 10.98 -14.68
CA VAL A 116 -3.32 10.14 -15.12
C VAL A 116 -2.87 8.70 -15.27
N GLU A 117 -1.78 8.43 -16.00
CA GLU A 117 -1.25 7.07 -16.20
C GLU A 117 -0.97 6.37 -14.85
N HIS A 118 -0.41 7.09 -13.87
CA HIS A 118 -0.16 6.54 -12.54
C HIS A 118 -1.45 6.22 -11.76
N PHE A 119 -2.44 7.12 -11.80
CA PHE A 119 -3.72 6.87 -11.11
C PHE A 119 -4.58 5.83 -11.82
N GLU A 120 -4.37 5.60 -13.12
CA GLU A 120 -4.97 4.46 -13.84
C GLU A 120 -4.43 3.12 -13.32
N GLU A 121 -3.15 3.03 -12.96
CA GLU A 121 -2.60 1.83 -12.28
C GLU A 121 -3.20 1.63 -10.88
N ALA A 122 -3.67 2.69 -10.23
CA ALA A 122 -4.35 2.62 -8.93
C ALA A 122 -5.83 2.19 -9.01
N ILE A 123 -6.37 2.04 -10.23
CA ILE A 123 -7.70 1.47 -10.44
C ILE A 123 -7.64 -0.03 -10.15
N VAL A 124 -8.35 -0.45 -9.10
CA VAL A 124 -8.51 -1.86 -8.75
C VAL A 124 -9.56 -2.46 -9.68
N THR A 125 -9.13 -3.34 -10.57
CA THR A 125 -9.98 -3.99 -11.57
C THR A 125 -10.64 -5.28 -11.08
N ASP A 126 -10.00 -6.01 -10.16
CA ASP A 126 -10.59 -7.17 -9.49
C ASP A 126 -9.91 -7.42 -8.14
N SER A 127 -10.66 -7.26 -7.05
CA SER A 127 -10.27 -7.82 -5.76
C SER A 127 -10.98 -9.17 -5.57
N ASN A 128 -10.23 -10.25 -5.33
CA ASN A 128 -10.79 -11.58 -5.03
C ASN A 128 -11.38 -11.67 -3.60
N ILE A 129 -11.82 -10.57 -3.00
CA ILE A 129 -12.31 -10.50 -1.62
C ILE A 129 -13.79 -10.15 -1.65
N THR A 130 -14.63 -10.98 -1.05
CA THR A 130 -16.08 -10.78 -0.98
C THR A 130 -16.51 -10.36 0.43
N PHE A 131 -17.78 -9.98 0.62
CA PHE A 131 -18.30 -9.74 1.97
C PHE A 131 -18.33 -10.99 2.85
N GLU A 132 -18.31 -12.19 2.25
CA GLU A 132 -18.29 -13.47 2.99
C GLU A 132 -16.92 -13.72 3.62
N ASP A 133 -15.85 -13.26 2.96
CA ASP A 133 -14.47 -13.36 3.47
C ASP A 133 -14.21 -12.44 4.66
N VAL A 134 -14.98 -11.36 4.79
CA VAL A 134 -14.88 -10.44 5.93
C VAL A 134 -15.61 -11.04 7.13
N ILE A 135 -14.89 -11.36 8.20
CA ILE A 135 -15.51 -12.02 9.37
C ILE A 135 -16.16 -10.98 10.30
N GLY A 136 -17.46 -11.14 10.55
CA GLY A 136 -18.24 -10.27 11.44
C GLY A 136 -18.60 -8.92 10.81
N LEU A 137 -18.66 -7.88 11.64
CA LEU A 137 -18.99 -6.51 11.25
C LEU A 137 -20.36 -6.36 10.54
N ASP A 138 -21.35 -7.17 10.93
CA ASP A 138 -22.64 -7.26 10.23
C ASP A 138 -23.34 -5.90 10.10
N GLN A 139 -23.34 -5.09 11.17
CA GLN A 139 -23.89 -3.73 11.15
C GLN A 139 -23.15 -2.80 10.17
N ALA A 140 -21.81 -2.91 10.10
CA ALA A 140 -21.03 -2.09 9.18
C ALA A 140 -21.24 -2.54 7.73
N LYS A 141 -21.31 -3.85 7.48
CA LYS A 141 -21.63 -4.42 6.17
C LYS A 141 -23.03 -3.99 5.70
N GLU A 142 -24.03 -4.05 6.58
CA GLU A 142 -25.39 -3.62 6.27
C GLU A 142 -25.44 -2.12 5.93
N ALA A 143 -24.80 -1.28 6.77
CA ALA A 143 -24.70 0.15 6.51
C ALA A 143 -24.00 0.47 5.18
N LEU A 144 -22.97 -0.30 4.80
CA LEU A 144 -22.28 -0.15 3.52
C LEU A 144 -23.10 -0.67 2.34
N LYS A 145 -23.82 -1.78 2.49
CA LYS A 145 -24.75 -2.29 1.47
C LYS A 145 -25.84 -1.25 1.18
N GLU A 146 -26.40 -0.64 2.22
CA GLU A 146 -27.38 0.43 2.09
C GLU A 146 -26.78 1.69 1.44
N ALA A 147 -25.58 2.09 1.85
CA ALA A 147 -25.00 3.35 1.40
C ALA A 147 -24.38 3.29 -0.01
N VAL A 148 -23.86 2.12 -0.42
CA VAL A 148 -23.09 1.96 -1.66
C VAL A 148 -23.82 1.11 -2.70
N ILE A 149 -24.30 -0.08 -2.31
CA ILE A 149 -24.90 -1.04 -3.26
C ILE A 149 -26.33 -0.63 -3.62
N LEU A 150 -27.11 -0.13 -2.65
CA LEU A 150 -28.51 0.22 -2.89
C LEU A 150 -28.69 1.34 -3.94
N PRO A 151 -27.90 2.44 -3.93
CA PRO A 151 -27.97 3.45 -4.99
C PRO A 151 -27.62 2.94 -6.38
N VAL A 152 -26.62 2.07 -6.47
CA VAL A 152 -26.18 1.48 -7.76
C VAL A 152 -27.24 0.52 -8.30
N LYS A 153 -27.84 -0.30 -7.41
CA LYS A 153 -28.82 -1.32 -7.79
C LYS A 153 -30.21 -0.74 -8.09
N PHE A 154 -30.62 0.30 -7.35
CA PHE A 154 -31.96 0.88 -7.47
C PHE A 154 -31.91 2.42 -7.53
N PRO A 155 -31.33 3.01 -8.60
CA PRO A 155 -31.18 4.46 -8.73
C PRO A 155 -32.53 5.20 -8.70
N GLN A 156 -33.63 4.56 -9.09
CA GLN A 156 -34.98 5.12 -9.05
C GLN A 156 -35.47 5.47 -7.63
N LEU A 157 -34.89 4.85 -6.58
CA LEU A 157 -35.24 5.15 -5.20
C LEU A 157 -34.63 6.47 -4.71
N PHE A 158 -33.59 6.96 -5.40
CA PHE A 158 -32.80 8.14 -5.05
C PHE A 158 -33.12 9.33 -5.95
N GLN A 159 -34.42 9.57 -6.17
CA GLN A 159 -34.92 10.72 -6.92
C GLN A 159 -35.45 11.83 -5.98
N GLY A 160 -35.48 13.06 -6.48
CA GLY A 160 -35.99 14.23 -5.76
C GLY A 160 -35.09 14.62 -4.57
N LYS A 161 -35.64 14.60 -3.36
CA LYS A 161 -34.90 14.97 -2.13
C LYS A 161 -34.07 13.81 -1.56
N ARG A 162 -34.30 12.57 -2.01
CA ARG A 162 -33.52 11.40 -1.58
C ARG A 162 -32.28 11.35 -2.44
N LYS A 163 -31.11 11.53 -1.84
CA LYS A 163 -29.82 11.50 -2.52
C LYS A 163 -28.94 10.40 -1.92
N PRO A 164 -28.10 9.72 -2.73
CA PRO A 164 -27.09 8.84 -2.18
C PRO A 164 -26.09 9.63 -1.35
N TRP A 165 -25.44 8.96 -0.41
CA TRP A 165 -24.37 9.56 0.38
C TRP A 165 -23.18 9.85 -0.54
N SER A 166 -22.61 11.05 -0.44
CA SER A 166 -21.42 11.41 -1.25
C SER A 166 -20.11 11.08 -0.54
N GLY A 167 -20.14 10.92 0.80
CA GLY A 167 -18.96 10.67 1.61
C GLY A 167 -19.23 9.73 2.78
N ILE A 168 -18.47 8.64 2.85
CA ILE A 168 -18.51 7.65 3.95
C ILE A 168 -17.13 7.58 4.62
N LEU A 169 -17.09 7.72 5.95
CA LEU A 169 -15.88 7.56 6.74
C LEU A 169 -15.92 6.28 7.57
N LEU A 170 -14.99 5.37 7.32
CA LEU A 170 -14.69 4.21 8.15
C LEU A 170 -13.68 4.61 9.21
N TYR A 171 -14.02 4.42 10.49
CA TYR A 171 -13.10 4.73 11.58
C TYR A 171 -13.09 3.66 12.65
N GLY A 172 -11.95 3.48 13.30
CA GLY A 172 -11.79 2.49 14.36
C GLY A 172 -10.32 2.14 14.59
N PRO A 173 -10.01 1.32 15.60
CA PRO A 173 -8.64 0.96 15.93
C PRO A 173 -7.91 0.31 14.74
N PRO A 174 -6.57 0.40 14.69
CA PRO A 174 -5.78 -0.21 13.63
C PRO A 174 -5.94 -1.74 13.61
N GLY A 175 -5.71 -2.35 12.46
CA GLY A 175 -5.75 -3.81 12.31
C GLY A 175 -7.15 -4.44 12.33
N THR A 176 -8.22 -3.65 12.28
CA THR A 176 -9.62 -4.12 12.23
C THR A 176 -10.14 -4.42 10.82
N GLY A 177 -9.32 -4.25 9.78
CA GLY A 177 -9.69 -4.58 8.41
C GLY A 177 -10.51 -3.51 7.68
N LYS A 178 -10.38 -2.23 8.02
CA LYS A 178 -11.04 -1.12 7.30
C LYS A 178 -10.74 -1.14 5.78
N SER A 179 -9.46 -1.25 5.41
CA SER A 179 -9.02 -1.34 4.01
C SER A 179 -9.43 -2.68 3.38
N TYR A 180 -9.51 -3.76 4.17
CA TYR A 180 -9.98 -5.07 3.71
C TYR A 180 -11.49 -5.05 3.39
N LEU A 181 -12.29 -4.38 4.23
CA LEU A 181 -13.71 -4.14 4.01
C LEU A 181 -13.95 -3.25 2.79
N ALA A 182 -13.12 -2.23 2.57
CA ALA A 182 -13.21 -1.39 1.37
C ALA A 182 -12.95 -2.19 0.08
N LYS A 183 -11.98 -3.10 0.09
CA LYS A 183 -11.74 -4.03 -1.03
C LYS A 183 -12.93 -4.97 -1.26
N ALA A 184 -13.56 -5.47 -0.20
CA ALA A 184 -14.77 -6.30 -0.34
C ALA A 184 -15.92 -5.53 -1.03
N ILE A 185 -16.07 -4.23 -0.73
CA ILE A 185 -17.07 -3.37 -1.39
C ILE A 185 -16.75 -3.21 -2.88
N ALA A 186 -15.47 -3.04 -3.23
CA ALA A 186 -15.04 -2.90 -4.63
C ALA A 186 -15.52 -4.10 -5.48
N THR A 187 -15.34 -5.31 -4.96
CA THR A 187 -15.74 -6.56 -5.62
C THR A 187 -17.25 -6.67 -5.79
N GLU A 188 -18.02 -6.27 -4.78
CA GLU A 188 -19.47 -6.43 -4.75
C GLU A 188 -20.20 -5.39 -5.60
N CYS A 189 -19.66 -4.18 -5.69
CA CYS A 189 -20.30 -3.08 -6.42
C CYS A 189 -20.09 -3.16 -7.95
N LYS A 190 -19.15 -3.98 -8.43
CA LYS A 190 -18.76 -4.07 -9.86
C LYS A 190 -18.59 -2.69 -10.52
N SER A 191 -18.15 -1.72 -9.74
CA SER A 191 -17.98 -0.31 -10.12
C SER A 191 -16.49 -0.01 -10.13
N THR A 192 -16.08 1.04 -10.83
CA THR A 192 -14.66 1.44 -10.84
C THR A 192 -14.23 1.79 -9.41
N PHE A 193 -13.15 1.19 -8.92
CA PHE A 193 -12.63 1.43 -7.59
C PHE A 193 -11.21 2.00 -7.67
N ILE A 194 -11.05 3.26 -7.30
CA ILE A 194 -9.74 3.93 -7.25
C ILE A 194 -9.24 3.84 -5.81
N SER A 195 -8.15 3.11 -5.57
CA SER A 195 -7.59 2.93 -4.23
C SER A 195 -6.31 3.71 -4.08
N ILE A 196 -6.29 4.74 -3.22
CA ILE A 196 -5.12 5.58 -2.99
C ILE A 196 -4.83 5.71 -1.49
N SER A 197 -3.54 5.71 -1.13
CA SER A 197 -3.12 6.11 0.21
C SER A 197 -2.91 7.62 0.26
N SER A 198 -3.20 8.23 1.40
CA SER A 198 -2.86 9.64 1.65
C SER A 198 -1.37 9.94 1.48
N SER A 199 -0.50 8.95 1.74
CA SER A 199 0.94 9.07 1.51
C SER A 199 1.31 9.11 0.03
N ASP A 200 0.57 8.41 -0.84
CA ASP A 200 0.83 8.38 -2.29
C ASP A 200 0.53 9.76 -2.90
N LEU A 201 -0.56 10.40 -2.46
CA LEU A 201 -0.93 11.75 -2.88
C LEU A 201 0.14 12.82 -2.51
N LEU A 202 0.83 12.64 -1.37
CA LEU A 202 1.80 13.60 -0.84
C LEU A 202 3.23 13.37 -1.33
N SER A 203 3.60 12.13 -1.66
CA SER A 203 5.01 11.73 -1.87
C SER A 203 5.48 11.84 -3.32
N ILE A 204 4.61 11.58 -4.29
CA ILE A 204 5.03 11.33 -5.67
C ILE A 204 5.31 12.65 -6.42
N TRP A 205 4.65 13.73 -6.04
CA TRP A 205 4.75 15.03 -6.70
C TRP A 205 4.98 16.13 -5.67
N PHE A 206 6.23 16.26 -5.22
CA PHE A 206 6.61 17.16 -4.12
C PHE A 206 6.31 18.62 -4.47
N GLY A 207 5.22 19.16 -3.92
CA GLY A 207 4.76 20.53 -4.18
C GLY A 207 3.51 20.64 -5.05
N GLU A 208 2.99 19.54 -5.60
CA GLU A 208 1.82 19.51 -6.49
C GLU A 208 0.70 18.57 -6.03
N ALA A 209 0.63 18.25 -4.74
CA ALA A 209 -0.42 17.38 -4.19
C ALA A 209 -1.86 17.88 -4.48
N GLU A 210 -2.04 19.19 -4.68
CA GLU A 210 -3.31 19.78 -5.14
C GLU A 210 -3.71 19.28 -6.54
N LYS A 211 -2.76 19.23 -7.48
CA LYS A 211 -2.99 18.71 -8.83
C LYS A 211 -3.33 17.23 -8.78
N SER A 212 -2.65 16.45 -7.93
CA SER A 212 -2.93 15.02 -7.73
C SER A 212 -4.38 14.78 -7.34
N ILE A 213 -4.90 15.57 -6.39
CA ILE A 213 -6.30 15.47 -5.95
C ILE A 213 -7.24 15.81 -7.11
N LYS A 214 -6.98 16.89 -7.86
CA LYS A 214 -7.79 17.24 -9.04
C LYS A 214 -7.85 16.09 -10.05
N VAL A 215 -6.70 15.55 -10.42
CA VAL A 215 -6.59 14.45 -11.39
C VAL A 215 -7.34 13.21 -10.92
N VAL A 216 -7.24 12.83 -9.64
CA VAL A 216 -8.00 11.69 -9.09
C VAL A 216 -9.50 11.89 -9.21
N PHE A 217 -10.01 13.09 -8.86
CA PHE A 217 -11.44 13.37 -8.94
C PHE A 217 -11.92 13.54 -10.39
N GLU A 218 -11.09 14.06 -11.30
CA GLU A 218 -11.35 14.09 -12.74
C GLU A 218 -11.49 12.65 -13.28
N LEU A 219 -10.51 11.79 -13.01
CA LEU A 219 -10.53 10.39 -13.40
C LEU A 219 -11.76 9.65 -12.83
N ALA A 220 -12.11 9.91 -11.57
CA ALA A 220 -13.30 9.34 -10.95
C ALA A 220 -14.61 9.78 -11.63
N ARG A 221 -14.68 11.03 -12.12
CA ARG A 221 -15.84 11.55 -12.87
C ARG A 221 -15.91 10.95 -14.28
N GLU A 222 -14.78 10.75 -14.93
CA GLU A 222 -14.72 10.11 -16.25
C GLU A 222 -15.13 8.63 -16.20
N ARG A 223 -14.91 7.96 -15.06
CA ARG A 223 -15.15 6.52 -14.85
C ARG A 223 -16.42 6.21 -14.04
N GLN A 224 -17.45 7.06 -14.08
CA GLN A 224 -18.68 6.85 -13.33
C GLN A 224 -19.43 5.58 -13.78
N PRO A 225 -20.03 4.79 -12.85
CA PRO A 225 -20.02 4.93 -11.40
C PRO A 225 -18.68 4.54 -10.77
N CYS A 226 -18.13 5.39 -9.91
CA CYS A 226 -16.80 5.23 -9.32
C CYS A 226 -16.78 5.42 -7.81
N ILE A 227 -16.00 4.59 -7.11
CA ILE A 227 -15.70 4.69 -5.68
C ILE A 227 -14.23 5.10 -5.54
N VAL A 228 -13.99 6.24 -4.90
CA VAL A 228 -12.64 6.70 -4.54
C VAL A 228 -12.38 6.32 -3.09
N PHE A 229 -11.47 5.38 -2.87
CA PHE A 229 -11.04 4.95 -1.55
C PHE A 229 -9.74 5.63 -1.13
N ILE A 230 -9.78 6.33 0.01
CA ILE A 230 -8.62 7.03 0.59
C ILE A 230 -8.28 6.40 1.93
N ASP A 231 -7.17 5.69 2.00
CA ASP A 231 -6.65 5.16 3.27
C ASP A 231 -5.84 6.22 4.02
N GLU A 232 -5.84 6.11 5.36
CA GLU A 232 -5.13 6.99 6.28
C GLU A 232 -5.41 8.49 6.03
N ILE A 233 -6.68 8.85 5.79
CA ILE A 233 -7.08 10.22 5.43
C ILE A 233 -6.62 11.29 6.44
N ASP A 234 -6.38 10.90 7.69
CA ASP A 234 -5.82 11.77 8.72
C ASP A 234 -4.42 12.30 8.39
N ALA A 235 -3.63 11.59 7.58
CA ALA A 235 -2.34 12.07 7.10
C ALA A 235 -2.48 13.25 6.11
N LEU A 236 -3.53 13.25 5.29
CA LEU A 236 -3.84 14.34 4.35
C LEU A 236 -4.59 15.49 5.05
N CYS A 237 -5.47 15.14 5.98
CA CYS A 237 -6.56 16.00 6.44
C CYS A 237 -6.56 16.21 7.97
N GLY A 238 -5.39 16.22 8.60
CA GLY A 238 -5.24 16.44 10.04
C GLY A 238 -5.78 17.79 10.56
N GLN A 239 -5.84 17.99 11.87
CA GLN A 239 -6.28 19.26 12.46
C GLN A 239 -5.35 20.42 12.05
N ARG A 240 -5.95 21.62 11.96
CA ARG A 240 -5.21 22.86 11.70
C ARG A 240 -4.36 23.23 12.92
N ASN A 241 -3.07 22.95 12.84
CA ASN A 241 -2.11 23.37 13.86
C ASN A 241 -1.40 24.66 13.42
N TYR A 242 -0.94 25.46 14.39
CA TYR A 242 -0.26 26.73 14.12
C TYR A 242 1.06 26.54 13.33
N THR A 243 1.65 25.35 13.43
CA THR A 243 2.87 24.91 12.73
C THR A 243 2.60 24.25 11.38
N GLU A 244 1.35 24.24 10.91
CA GLU A 244 0.99 23.60 9.65
C GLU A 244 1.54 24.36 8.43
N SER A 245 2.21 23.64 7.53
CA SER A 245 2.68 24.15 6.24
C SER A 245 1.52 24.71 5.42
N GLU A 246 1.75 25.84 4.74
CA GLU A 246 0.79 26.45 3.83
C GLU A 246 0.32 25.45 2.75
N SER A 247 1.22 24.61 2.25
CA SER A 247 0.92 23.56 1.27
C SER A 247 -0.14 22.58 1.77
N SER A 248 -0.08 22.17 3.04
CA SER A 248 -1.08 21.27 3.64
C SER A 248 -2.47 21.91 3.69
N ARG A 249 -2.55 23.23 3.97
CA ARG A 249 -3.82 23.97 4.00
C ARG A 249 -4.47 24.05 2.62
N ARG A 250 -3.66 24.27 1.58
CA ARG A 250 -4.16 24.33 0.20
C ARG A 250 -4.65 22.96 -0.27
N VAL A 251 -3.92 21.89 0.01
CA VAL A 251 -4.32 20.50 -0.26
C VAL A 251 -5.67 20.16 0.38
N LYS A 252 -5.88 20.50 1.66
CA LYS A 252 -7.18 20.30 2.34
C LYS A 252 -8.31 21.11 1.72
N THR A 253 -8.01 22.34 1.31
CA THR A 253 -8.99 23.23 0.67
C THR A 253 -9.41 22.66 -0.67
N GLU A 254 -8.44 22.21 -1.48
CA GLU A 254 -8.70 21.55 -2.75
C GLU A 254 -9.53 20.28 -2.57
N PHE A 255 -9.18 19.41 -1.61
CA PHE A 255 -9.96 18.22 -1.30
C PHE A 255 -11.42 18.55 -0.95
N LEU A 256 -11.65 19.59 -0.13
CA LEU A 256 -12.99 20.06 0.22
C LEU A 256 -13.78 20.58 -0.99
N VAL A 257 -13.12 21.32 -1.89
CA VAL A 257 -13.72 21.83 -3.12
C VAL A 257 -14.14 20.67 -4.03
N GLN A 258 -13.25 19.68 -4.23
CA GLN A 258 -13.54 18.51 -5.05
C GLN A 258 -14.68 17.66 -4.47
N MET A 259 -14.70 17.42 -3.16
CA MET A 259 -15.80 16.70 -2.49
C MET A 259 -17.14 17.42 -2.63
N GLN A 260 -17.15 18.75 -2.64
CA GLN A 260 -18.38 19.54 -2.74
C GLN A 260 -18.92 19.61 -4.17
N GLY A 261 -18.09 19.34 -5.19
CA GLY A 261 -18.50 19.44 -6.59
C GLY A 261 -18.78 20.89 -7.00
N VAL A 262 -18.02 21.85 -6.48
CA VAL A 262 -18.21 23.26 -6.88
C VAL A 262 -17.81 23.39 -8.35
N GLY A 263 -18.78 23.65 -9.22
CA GLY A 263 -18.57 23.79 -10.66
C GLY A 263 -18.60 22.49 -11.48
N THR A 264 -18.75 21.32 -10.84
CA THR A 264 -18.78 20.00 -11.50
C THR A 264 -19.76 19.06 -10.80
N ASP A 265 -20.55 18.29 -11.55
CA ASP A 265 -21.46 17.31 -10.95
C ASP A 265 -20.68 16.08 -10.47
N ASN A 266 -20.80 15.77 -9.17
CA ASN A 266 -20.23 14.56 -8.55
C ASN A 266 -21.24 13.41 -8.55
N ALA A 267 -22.34 13.49 -9.31
CA ALA A 267 -23.29 12.40 -9.48
C ALA A 267 -22.56 11.11 -9.87
N GLY A 268 -22.76 10.02 -9.12
CA GLY A 268 -22.13 8.73 -9.40
C GLY A 268 -20.69 8.57 -8.90
N VAL A 269 -20.12 9.56 -8.20
CA VAL A 269 -18.83 9.43 -7.49
C VAL A 269 -19.07 9.34 -5.97
N LEU A 270 -18.56 8.28 -5.35
CA LEU A 270 -18.60 8.07 -3.91
C LEU A 270 -17.19 8.17 -3.32
N VAL A 271 -17.01 8.97 -2.28
CA VAL A 271 -15.75 9.03 -1.52
C VAL A 271 -15.86 8.15 -0.27
N LEU A 272 -15.04 7.10 -0.21
CA LEU A 272 -14.87 6.23 0.95
C LEU A 272 -13.51 6.53 1.60
N ALA A 273 -13.48 6.88 2.88
CA ALA A 273 -12.22 7.16 3.56
C ALA A 273 -12.05 6.27 4.79
N ALA A 274 -10.81 5.92 5.13
CA ALA A 274 -10.47 5.19 6.34
C ALA A 274 -9.52 5.99 7.24
N THR A 275 -9.75 5.96 8.55
CA THR A 275 -8.85 6.55 9.55
C THR A 275 -8.79 5.74 10.84
N ASN A 276 -7.63 5.75 11.50
CA ASN A 276 -7.48 5.20 12.85
C ASN A 276 -7.75 6.25 13.94
N ILE A 277 -7.71 7.54 13.59
CA ILE A 277 -7.63 8.67 14.52
C ILE A 277 -8.68 9.72 14.15
N PRO A 278 -9.99 9.42 14.27
CA PRO A 278 -11.06 10.31 13.80
C PRO A 278 -11.11 11.67 14.53
N TRP A 279 -10.50 11.77 15.72
CA TRP A 279 -10.39 13.05 16.45
C TRP A 279 -9.31 13.96 15.88
N ALA A 280 -8.30 13.43 15.21
CA ALA A 280 -7.25 14.21 14.56
C ALA A 280 -7.68 14.76 13.19
N LEU A 281 -8.83 14.35 12.66
CA LEU A 281 -9.34 14.85 11.38
C LEU A 281 -9.89 16.28 11.50
N ASP A 282 -9.61 17.12 10.50
CA ASP A 282 -10.16 18.48 10.40
C ASP A 282 -11.70 18.47 10.47
N THR A 283 -12.26 19.43 11.21
CA THR A 283 -13.70 19.47 11.48
C THR A 283 -14.55 19.73 10.24
N ALA A 284 -14.05 20.49 9.25
CA ALA A 284 -14.75 20.75 8.00
C ALA A 284 -14.80 19.49 7.13
N ILE A 285 -13.68 18.76 7.05
CA ILE A 285 -13.59 17.51 6.31
C ILE A 285 -14.46 16.43 6.97
N ARG A 286 -14.40 16.33 8.29
CA ARG A 286 -15.28 15.43 9.06
C ARG A 286 -16.77 15.69 8.80
N ARG A 287 -17.18 16.95 8.56
CA ARG A 287 -18.57 17.32 8.23
C ARG A 287 -18.97 16.94 6.80
N ARG A 288 -18.02 16.77 5.87
CA ARG A 288 -18.27 16.29 4.50
C ARG A 288 -18.47 14.78 4.41
N PHE A 289 -17.97 14.04 5.39
CA PHE A 289 -18.34 12.63 5.58
C PHE A 289 -19.68 12.55 6.32
N GLU A 290 -20.75 12.47 5.53
CA GLU A 290 -22.14 12.45 5.96
C GLU A 290 -22.46 11.18 6.76
N LYS A 291 -21.97 10.04 6.29
CA LYS A 291 -22.07 8.76 6.99
C LYS A 291 -20.74 8.41 7.63
N ARG A 292 -20.77 8.02 8.91
CA ARG A 292 -19.59 7.58 9.65
C ARG A 292 -19.86 6.22 10.26
N ILE A 293 -19.02 5.26 9.94
CA ILE A 293 -19.20 3.85 10.33
C ILE A 293 -18.03 3.48 11.24
N TYR A 294 -18.38 3.13 12.48
CA TYR A 294 -17.42 2.63 13.45
C TYR A 294 -17.12 1.16 13.18
N ILE A 295 -15.83 0.82 13.09
CA ILE A 295 -15.34 -0.55 12.96
C ILE A 295 -14.73 -0.96 14.30
N PRO A 296 -15.45 -1.72 15.15
CA PRO A 296 -14.97 -2.15 16.46
C PRO A 296 -13.89 -3.23 16.36
N LEU A 297 -13.24 -3.52 17.50
CA LEU A 297 -12.46 -4.74 17.67
C LEU A 297 -13.37 -5.97 17.58
N PRO A 298 -12.87 -7.11 17.08
CA PRO A 298 -13.67 -8.33 16.95
C PRO A 298 -14.07 -8.91 18.30
N GLY A 299 -15.32 -9.34 18.41
CA GLY A 299 -15.83 -10.10 19.56
C GLY A 299 -15.30 -11.54 19.62
N VAL A 300 -15.56 -12.27 20.70
CA VAL A 300 -15.01 -13.62 20.93
C VAL A 300 -15.32 -14.57 19.77
N ASN A 301 -16.58 -14.66 19.34
CA ASN A 301 -16.96 -15.54 18.24
C ASN A 301 -16.27 -15.16 16.92
N GLN A 302 -16.11 -13.86 16.66
CA GLN A 302 -15.43 -13.35 15.47
C GLN A 302 -13.93 -13.69 15.51
N ARG A 303 -13.28 -13.56 16.68
CA ARG A 303 -11.87 -13.95 16.85
C ARG A 303 -11.67 -15.45 16.64
N ALA A 304 -12.57 -16.30 17.13
CA ALA A 304 -12.50 -17.75 16.91
C ALA A 304 -12.58 -18.09 15.41
N ALA A 305 -13.52 -17.47 14.69
CA ALA A 305 -13.63 -17.61 13.24
C ALA A 305 -12.37 -17.08 12.52
N MET A 306 -11.82 -15.94 12.94
CA MET A 306 -10.58 -15.39 12.38
C MET A 306 -9.40 -16.35 12.55
N PHE A 307 -9.22 -16.96 13.73
CA PHE A 307 -8.18 -17.98 13.94
C PHE A 307 -8.36 -19.16 12.98
N LYS A 308 -9.59 -19.66 12.82
CA LYS A 308 -9.91 -20.78 11.93
C LYS A 308 -9.59 -20.44 10.48
N THR A 309 -9.99 -19.26 10.01
CA THR A 309 -9.72 -18.79 8.65
C THR A 309 -8.23 -18.55 8.40
N HIS A 310 -7.50 -17.98 9.36
CA HIS A 310 -6.07 -17.73 9.22
C HIS A 310 -5.20 -19.00 9.24
N VAL A 311 -5.65 -20.06 9.94
CA VAL A 311 -4.98 -21.37 9.87
C VAL A 311 -5.30 -22.07 8.55
N GLY A 312 -6.52 -21.87 8.04
CA GLY A 312 -6.96 -22.41 6.76
C GLY A 312 -7.14 -23.93 6.76
N THR A 313 -7.69 -24.45 5.67
CA THR A 313 -7.98 -25.88 5.50
C THR A 313 -6.78 -26.69 5.04
N ASN A 314 -5.78 -26.04 4.44
CA ASN A 314 -4.62 -26.70 3.84
C ASN A 314 -3.48 -26.93 4.84
N THR A 315 -3.58 -26.39 6.05
CA THR A 315 -2.58 -26.58 7.10
C THR A 315 -2.88 -27.85 7.87
N PHE A 316 -1.87 -28.70 8.08
CA PHE A 316 -2.00 -29.81 9.01
C PHE A 316 -2.04 -29.31 10.47
N HIS A 317 -3.22 -29.31 11.08
CA HIS A 317 -3.43 -28.93 12.47
C HIS A 317 -4.25 -29.96 13.25
N MET A 318 -4.05 -30.02 14.57
CA MET A 318 -4.81 -30.89 15.49
C MET A 318 -5.72 -30.09 16.45
N ILE A 319 -6.11 -28.87 16.04
CA ILE A 319 -6.96 -27.98 16.83
C ILE A 319 -8.42 -28.39 16.70
N LYS A 320 -9.10 -28.57 17.83
CA LYS A 320 -10.51 -28.93 17.96
C LYS A 320 -11.41 -27.70 18.00
N GLU A 321 -12.70 -27.86 17.72
CA GLU A 321 -13.63 -26.73 17.62
C GLU A 321 -13.73 -25.90 18.91
N HIS A 322 -13.76 -26.56 20.08
CA HIS A 322 -13.80 -25.87 21.37
C HIS A 322 -12.49 -25.13 21.70
N GLU A 323 -11.38 -25.52 21.09
CA GLU A 323 -10.08 -24.91 21.33
C GLU A 323 -9.96 -23.55 20.62
N TRP A 324 -10.63 -23.37 19.47
CA TRP A 324 -10.74 -22.04 18.83
C TRP A 324 -11.42 -21.02 19.75
N MET A 325 -12.45 -21.45 20.47
CA MET A 325 -13.12 -20.61 21.46
C MET A 325 -12.21 -20.27 22.65
N GLN A 326 -11.39 -21.22 23.10
CA GLN A 326 -10.40 -20.95 24.15
C GLN A 326 -9.32 -19.95 23.70
N LEU A 327 -8.84 -20.04 22.45
CA LEU A 327 -7.93 -19.05 21.88
C LEU A 327 -8.59 -17.67 21.83
N ALA A 328 -9.83 -17.61 21.37
CA ALA A 328 -10.58 -16.37 21.26
C ALA A 328 -10.82 -15.70 22.63
N GLN A 329 -11.10 -16.47 23.68
CA GLN A 329 -11.24 -15.96 25.04
C GLN A 329 -9.93 -15.36 25.57
N LYS A 330 -8.79 -15.94 25.21
CA LYS A 330 -7.47 -15.48 25.65
C LYS A 330 -6.86 -14.36 24.78
N SER A 331 -7.42 -14.12 23.60
CA SER A 331 -7.02 -13.02 22.71
C SER A 331 -7.90 -11.78 22.88
N GLU A 332 -8.29 -11.48 24.12
CA GLU A 332 -9.07 -10.28 24.40
C GLU A 332 -8.35 -9.02 23.89
N HIS A 333 -9.11 -8.11 23.28
CA HIS A 333 -8.62 -6.89 22.62
C HIS A 333 -7.71 -7.08 21.40
N TYR A 334 -7.48 -8.30 20.92
CA TYR A 334 -6.66 -8.51 19.72
C TYR A 334 -7.41 -8.02 18.48
N SER A 335 -6.70 -7.30 17.61
CA SER A 335 -7.20 -6.95 16.28
C SER A 335 -7.08 -8.12 15.31
N GLY A 336 -7.71 -8.02 14.13
CA GLY A 336 -7.53 -9.02 13.06
C GLY A 336 -6.06 -9.13 12.63
N ALA A 337 -5.34 -8.01 12.58
CA ALA A 337 -3.90 -8.00 12.31
C ALA A 337 -3.09 -8.75 13.38
N ASP A 338 -3.43 -8.58 14.67
CA ASP A 338 -2.75 -9.29 15.76
C ASP A 338 -2.95 -10.81 15.66
N ILE A 339 -4.19 -11.23 15.39
CA ILE A 339 -4.54 -12.64 15.18
C ILE A 339 -3.77 -13.20 13.99
N GLY A 340 -3.70 -12.47 12.86
CA GLY A 340 -2.93 -12.86 11.70
C GLY A 340 -1.44 -13.07 12.00
N VAL A 341 -0.83 -12.20 12.82
CA VAL A 341 0.57 -12.35 13.25
C VAL A 341 0.75 -13.58 14.16
N VAL A 342 -0.17 -13.79 15.11
CA VAL A 342 -0.12 -14.97 16.00
C VAL A 342 -0.24 -16.26 15.21
N CYS A 343 -1.16 -16.32 14.25
CA CYS A 343 -1.31 -17.47 13.37
C CYS A 343 -0.05 -17.71 12.56
N ARG A 344 0.50 -16.67 11.91
CA ARG A 344 1.74 -16.80 11.13
C ARG A 344 2.91 -17.35 11.96
N GLU A 345 3.11 -16.85 13.17
CA GLU A 345 4.16 -17.36 14.07
C GLU A 345 3.91 -18.80 14.52
N ALA A 346 2.64 -19.17 14.75
CA ALA A 346 2.26 -20.54 15.09
C ALA A 346 2.51 -21.51 13.92
N LEU A 347 2.16 -21.12 12.69
CA LEU A 347 2.36 -21.90 11.47
C LEU A 347 3.85 -22.13 11.15
N LEU A 348 4.73 -21.18 11.50
CA LEU A 348 6.18 -21.33 11.32
C LEU A 348 6.84 -22.23 12.36
N ARG A 349 6.14 -22.58 13.46
CA ARG A 349 6.76 -23.34 14.56
C ARG A 349 7.12 -24.78 14.16
N PRO A 350 6.25 -25.55 13.46
CA PRO A 350 6.64 -26.83 12.87
C PRO A 350 7.92 -26.76 12.05
N ILE A 351 8.03 -25.76 11.17
CA ILE A 351 9.18 -25.56 10.28
C ILE A 351 10.45 -25.29 11.09
N ARG A 352 10.37 -24.40 12.08
CA ARG A 352 11.50 -24.13 13.00
C ARG A 352 11.93 -25.37 13.78
N ARG A 353 10.97 -26.23 14.18
CA ARG A 353 11.27 -27.49 14.86
C ARG A 353 11.99 -28.47 13.93
N LEU A 354 11.56 -28.58 12.68
CA LEU A 354 12.22 -29.40 11.66
C LEU A 354 13.65 -28.94 11.40
N GLY A 355 13.88 -27.64 11.24
CA GLY A 355 15.23 -27.10 11.01
C GLY A 355 16.20 -27.32 12.19
N SER A 356 15.68 -27.47 13.42
CA SER A 356 16.48 -27.79 14.61
C SER A 356 16.49 -29.28 14.97
N ALA A 357 15.81 -30.12 14.20
CA ALA A 357 15.68 -31.54 14.51
C ALA A 357 16.98 -32.28 14.17
N THR A 358 17.42 -33.11 15.11
CA THR A 358 18.62 -33.95 14.97
C THR A 358 18.28 -35.43 14.73
N HIS A 359 17.03 -35.82 14.96
CA HIS A 359 16.57 -37.19 14.85
C HIS A 359 15.22 -37.26 14.14
N PHE A 360 15.08 -38.27 13.29
CA PHE A 360 13.86 -38.55 12.53
C PHE A 360 13.56 -40.05 12.59
N LYS A 361 12.27 -40.39 12.46
CA LYS A 361 11.82 -41.78 12.35
C LYS A 361 10.88 -41.95 11.16
N ARG A 362 10.90 -43.12 10.54
CA ARG A 362 9.94 -43.47 9.48
C ARG A 362 8.61 -43.85 10.10
N VAL A 363 7.54 -43.23 9.61
CA VAL A 363 6.17 -43.50 10.04
C VAL A 363 5.37 -43.91 8.81
N GLN A 364 4.69 -45.06 8.91
CA GLN A 364 3.73 -45.47 7.90
C GLN A 364 2.39 -44.74 8.10
N ASN A 365 1.87 -44.24 7.00
CA ASN A 365 0.57 -43.59 6.88
C ASN A 365 0.37 -42.38 7.82
N PRO A 366 1.30 -41.42 7.87
CA PRO A 366 1.11 -40.23 8.71
C PRO A 366 -0.03 -39.38 8.14
N LYS A 367 -0.96 -38.98 9.01
CA LYS A 367 -1.99 -37.99 8.65
C LYS A 367 -1.30 -36.64 8.43
N PRO A 368 -1.66 -35.85 7.40
CA PRO A 368 -2.78 -36.03 6.46
C PRO A 368 -2.42 -36.75 5.14
N TYR A 369 -1.19 -37.27 5.00
CA TYR A 369 -0.59 -37.68 3.72
C TYR A 369 -1.02 -39.04 3.14
N GLY A 370 -1.83 -39.83 3.85
CA GLY A 370 -2.38 -41.09 3.32
C GLY A 370 -1.36 -42.24 3.30
N PRO A 371 -1.46 -43.23 2.38
CA PRO A 371 -0.66 -44.46 2.41
C PRO A 371 0.78 -44.25 1.91
N ARG A 372 1.59 -43.51 2.68
CA ARG A 372 3.00 -43.21 2.39
C ARG A 372 3.85 -43.48 3.63
N GLU A 373 5.10 -43.81 3.41
CA GLU A 373 6.10 -43.86 4.47
C GLU A 373 6.88 -42.53 4.43
N LEU A 374 6.78 -41.73 5.51
CA LEU A 374 7.46 -40.42 5.58
C LEU A 374 8.30 -40.31 6.86
N TRP A 375 9.30 -39.44 6.79
CA TRP A 375 10.13 -39.04 7.92
C TRP A 375 9.41 -38.03 8.81
N VAL A 376 9.37 -38.33 10.10
CA VAL A 376 8.80 -37.46 11.14
C VAL A 376 9.88 -37.14 12.16
N ALA A 377 10.05 -35.86 12.51
CA ALA A 377 10.99 -35.45 13.54
C ALA A 377 10.61 -36.02 14.92
N CYS A 378 11.54 -36.74 15.55
CA CYS A 378 11.33 -37.48 16.79
C CYS A 378 12.33 -37.08 17.88
N SER A 379 12.14 -37.61 19.09
CA SER A 379 13.09 -37.39 20.18
C SER A 379 14.28 -38.36 20.03
N PRO A 380 15.48 -38.00 20.49
CA PRO A 380 16.65 -38.89 20.42
C PRO A 380 16.48 -40.23 21.16
N GLY A 381 15.55 -40.30 22.12
CA GLY A 381 15.25 -41.52 22.87
C GLY A 381 14.14 -42.39 22.27
N ASP A 382 13.58 -42.05 21.10
CA ASP A 382 12.64 -42.93 20.40
C ASP A 382 13.39 -44.20 19.91
N PRO A 383 12.81 -45.41 20.04
CA PRO A 383 13.48 -46.67 19.67
C PRO A 383 13.81 -46.75 18.17
N ASP A 384 13.01 -46.09 17.33
CA ASP A 384 13.19 -46.05 15.87
C ASP A 384 13.87 -44.74 15.41
N ALA A 385 14.49 -43.99 16.32
CA ALA A 385 15.14 -42.72 16.00
C ALA A 385 16.43 -42.93 15.21
N GLN A 386 16.53 -42.26 14.06
CA GLN A 386 17.75 -42.17 13.27
C GLN A 386 18.31 -40.76 13.35
N SER A 387 19.62 -40.64 13.59
CA SER A 387 20.32 -39.35 13.63
C SER A 387 20.46 -38.80 12.21
N LEU A 388 19.53 -37.94 11.82
CA LEU A 388 19.42 -37.33 10.49
C LEU A 388 19.14 -35.83 10.65
N THR A 389 19.60 -35.04 9.70
CA THR A 389 19.29 -33.60 9.62
C THR A 389 18.31 -33.34 8.49
N LEU A 390 17.59 -32.21 8.55
CA LEU A 390 16.60 -31.86 7.54
C LEU A 390 17.18 -31.86 6.11
N ASP A 391 18.43 -31.44 5.93
CA ASP A 391 19.10 -31.36 4.64
C ASP A 391 19.37 -32.73 3.98
N THR A 392 19.27 -33.81 4.76
CA THR A 392 19.48 -35.19 4.28
C THR A 392 18.20 -35.89 3.84
N ILE A 393 17.04 -35.25 4.04
CA ILE A 393 15.72 -35.82 3.75
C ILE A 393 15.20 -35.23 2.44
N GLU A 394 14.74 -36.09 1.53
CA GLU A 394 14.10 -35.66 0.29
C GLU A 394 12.77 -34.94 0.56
N PRO A 395 12.44 -33.87 -0.19
CA PRO A 395 11.22 -33.08 0.07
C PRO A 395 9.92 -33.88 0.08
N ASP A 396 9.81 -34.89 -0.78
CA ASP A 396 8.60 -35.72 -0.92
C ASP A 396 8.47 -36.79 0.19
N GLU A 397 9.55 -37.04 0.93
CA GLU A 397 9.58 -38.01 2.04
C GLU A 397 9.40 -37.34 3.41
N LEU A 398 9.26 -36.02 3.48
CA LEU A 398 9.16 -35.30 4.74
C LEU A 398 7.70 -35.14 5.18
N CYS A 399 7.42 -35.41 6.46
CA CYS A 399 6.17 -35.06 7.10
C CYS A 399 6.38 -33.98 8.15
N GLU A 400 5.75 -32.83 7.98
CA GLU A 400 5.78 -31.75 8.95
C GLU A 400 4.96 -32.09 10.20
N PRO A 401 5.41 -31.66 11.40
CA PRO A 401 4.65 -31.87 12.62
C PRO A 401 3.40 -30.99 12.63
N PRO A 402 2.27 -31.47 13.18
CA PRO A 402 1.04 -30.71 13.19
C PRO A 402 1.15 -29.44 14.02
N VAL A 403 0.41 -28.42 13.60
CA VAL A 403 0.16 -27.26 14.45
C VAL A 403 -0.82 -27.66 15.55
N THR A 404 -0.40 -27.50 16.81
CA THR A 404 -1.19 -27.86 17.99
C THR A 404 -1.55 -26.63 18.81
N MET A 405 -2.52 -26.76 19.71
CA MET A 405 -2.86 -25.68 20.63
C MET A 405 -1.68 -25.23 21.50
N VAL A 406 -0.80 -26.14 21.90
CA VAL A 406 0.41 -25.79 22.65
C VAL A 406 1.30 -24.81 21.88
N THR A 407 1.36 -24.95 20.55
CA THR A 407 2.05 -24.01 19.67
C THR A 407 1.45 -22.61 19.80
N PHE A 408 0.11 -22.50 19.72
CA PHE A 408 -0.59 -21.23 19.85
C PHE A 408 -0.46 -20.61 21.25
N PHE A 409 -0.60 -21.41 22.31
CA PHE A 409 -0.47 -20.93 23.69
C PHE A 409 0.92 -20.36 23.99
N LYS A 410 1.98 -21.03 23.52
CA LYS A 410 3.35 -20.53 23.67
C LYS A 410 3.55 -19.19 22.94
N MET A 411 2.82 -18.92 21.86
CA MET A 411 2.93 -17.67 21.10
C MET A 411 2.04 -16.56 21.66
N ALA A 412 0.79 -16.86 22.00
CA ALA A 412 -0.14 -15.91 22.62
C ALA A 412 0.45 -15.33 23.91
N LEU A 413 1.04 -16.19 24.77
CA LEU A 413 1.67 -15.77 26.03
C LEU A 413 2.90 -14.87 25.83
N ARG A 414 3.65 -15.04 24.74
CA ARG A 414 4.85 -14.22 24.45
C ARG A 414 4.51 -12.81 23.99
N LYS A 415 3.36 -12.60 23.33
CA LYS A 415 2.91 -11.26 22.90
C LYS A 415 2.16 -10.48 24.00
N THR A 416 1.43 -11.16 24.90
CA THR A 416 0.80 -10.49 26.06
C THR A 416 1.79 -9.78 26.99
N VAL A 417 3.09 -10.02 26.86
CA VAL A 417 4.14 -9.38 27.69
C VAL A 417 4.74 -8.12 27.03
N ARG A 418 4.36 -7.76 25.80
CA ARG A 418 4.92 -6.57 25.12
C ARG A 418 3.83 -5.84 24.35
N ILE A 419 3.11 -4.98 25.05
CA ILE A 419 2.63 -3.62 24.72
C ILE A 419 1.71 -3.29 25.90
N GLY A 420 2.35 -2.85 26.99
CA GLY A 420 1.70 -2.15 28.10
C GLY A 420 1.96 -0.67 27.95
#